data_AF-A0A812MFK9-F1
#
_entry.id   AF-A0A812MFK9-F1
#
_cell.length_a   1.000
_cell.length_b   1.000
_cell.length_c   1.000
_cell.angle_alpha   90.00
_cell.angle_beta   90.00
_cell.angle_gamma   90.00
#
_symmetry.space_group_name_H-M   'P 1'
#
loop_
_entity.id
_entity.type
_entity.pdbx_description
1 polymer ?
#
loop_
_entity_poly.entity_id
_entity_poly.type
_entity_poly.pdbx_seq_one_letter_code
_entity_poly.pdbx_strand_id
1 'polypeptide(L)'
;MTVSSHFSGVGTVEVAVGVVHANLPQFVAGSASWTTAFVVDKARSCVDILKARLQNTHACIFNDVTHCISDVREVRAGNLIVEDVWKSLAGQRLCLQQCLKHGHLCNAWGANADISGSPCQPFSRAGRRLRRNDPRVLAVLVWAHKMRDGTASQSFILILSVSQHPVQWALHENVQDFDVGLLEARSATVRLFKQWFIMCWINQWVSAGSPPLRLCTELLSDLYSIHSLRVSPSDVGFTMIARPRLYVLLLRKEQVHLAVDLQETYDRVKAYFNARVDRPNAAAALIASAEECLAAENDLRRRRGFEPASMSACDWTYLFPTWNQSLHFSLLVTVIAER
;
A
#
# COMPACT_ATOMS: atom_id res chain seq x y z
N MET A 1 15.88 -4.14 -9.97
CA MET A 1 14.72 -4.84 -9.37
C MET A 1 13.45 -4.22 -9.89
N THR A 2 12.41 -5.01 -10.18
CA THR A 2 11.09 -4.48 -10.55
C THR A 2 10.18 -4.37 -9.33
N VAL A 3 9.43 -3.27 -9.23
CA VAL A 3 8.50 -2.98 -8.13
C VAL A 3 7.09 -2.85 -8.68
N SER A 4 6.13 -3.50 -8.05
CA SER A 4 4.71 -3.20 -8.23
C SER A 4 4.18 -2.34 -7.10
N SER A 5 3.15 -1.55 -7.39
CA SER A 5 2.36 -0.92 -6.35
C SER A 5 0.88 -1.25 -6.47
N HIS A 6 0.27 -1.60 -5.34
CA HIS A 6 -1.17 -1.80 -5.23
C HIS A 6 -1.78 -0.77 -4.30
N PHE A 7 -2.98 -0.31 -4.64
CA PHE A 7 -3.63 0.77 -3.90
C PHE A 7 -2.75 2.03 -3.89
N SER A 8 -2.16 2.32 -5.04
CA SER A 8 -1.09 3.32 -5.20
C SER A 8 -1.54 4.74 -4.86
N GLY A 9 -2.85 5.01 -4.88
CA GLY A 9 -3.42 6.33 -4.73
C GLY A 9 -2.82 7.29 -5.77
N VAL A 10 -2.37 8.45 -5.31
CA VAL A 10 -1.72 9.44 -6.18
C VAL A 10 -0.28 9.10 -6.54
N GLY A 11 0.25 7.98 -6.04
CA GLY A 11 1.61 7.51 -6.30
C GLY A 11 2.67 8.10 -5.36
N THR A 12 2.34 8.26 -4.08
CA THR A 12 3.27 8.78 -3.06
C THR A 12 4.44 7.85 -2.83
N VAL A 13 4.17 6.54 -2.91
CA VAL A 13 5.18 5.49 -2.72
C VAL A 13 6.25 5.56 -3.80
N GLU A 14 5.86 5.75 -5.06
CA GLU A 14 6.79 5.81 -6.19
C GLU A 14 7.73 7.01 -6.04
N VAL A 15 7.20 8.14 -5.57
CA VAL A 15 8.01 9.32 -5.24
C VAL A 15 8.96 9.00 -4.09
N ALA A 16 8.47 8.38 -3.02
CA ALA A 16 9.31 8.01 -1.88
C ALA A 16 10.45 7.05 -2.27
N VAL A 17 10.17 6.05 -3.10
CA VAL A 17 11.19 5.13 -3.65
C VAL A 17 12.22 5.90 -4.47
N GLY A 18 11.80 6.85 -5.30
CA GLY A 18 12.70 7.72 -6.06
C GLY A 18 13.62 8.56 -5.16
N VAL A 19 13.07 9.13 -4.08
CA VAL A 19 13.83 9.90 -3.08
C VAL A 19 14.82 9.00 -2.34
N VAL A 20 14.38 7.83 -1.87
CA VAL A 20 15.26 6.86 -1.20
C VAL A 20 16.37 6.42 -2.13
N HIS A 21 16.06 6.11 -3.39
CA HIS A 21 17.04 5.73 -4.39
C HIS A 21 18.12 6.80 -4.59
N ALA A 22 17.74 8.07 -4.72
CA ALA A 22 18.67 9.19 -4.89
C ALA A 22 19.58 9.40 -3.66
N ASN A 23 19.13 9.00 -2.47
CA ASN A 23 19.85 9.21 -1.21
C ASN A 23 20.46 7.92 -0.63
N LEU A 24 20.27 6.77 -1.28
CA LEU A 24 20.71 5.46 -0.77
C LEU A 24 22.21 5.41 -0.38
N PRO A 25 23.14 6.02 -1.15
CA PRO A 25 24.57 6.02 -0.79
C PRO A 25 24.89 6.66 0.56
N GLN A 26 24.00 7.50 1.11
CA GLN A 26 24.18 8.12 2.42
C GLN A 26 23.89 7.15 3.58
N PHE A 27 23.10 6.10 3.33
CA PHE A 27 22.61 5.20 4.37
C PHE A 27 23.12 3.77 4.22
N VAL A 28 23.49 3.36 3.01
CA VAL A 28 23.94 2.00 2.72
C VAL A 28 25.16 2.04 1.79
N ALA A 29 26.18 1.25 2.11
CA ALA A 29 27.34 1.02 1.23
C ALA A 29 26.95 0.11 0.05
N GLY A 30 26.06 0.58 -0.82
CA GLY A 30 25.56 -0.18 -1.95
C GLY A 30 24.73 0.65 -2.92
N SER A 31 24.60 0.14 -4.15
CA SER A 31 23.69 0.65 -5.15
C SER A 31 22.49 -0.29 -5.28
N ALA A 32 21.27 0.24 -5.29
CA ALA A 32 20.09 -0.52 -5.66
C ALA A 32 19.42 0.20 -6.84
N SER A 33 18.97 -0.52 -7.86
CA SER A 33 18.22 0.05 -8.98
C SER A 33 16.81 -0.54 -9.02
N TRP A 34 15.83 0.32 -9.28
CA TRP A 34 14.41 0.02 -9.12
C TRP A 34 13.69 0.54 -10.35
N THR A 35 12.81 -0.28 -10.91
CA THR A 35 11.91 0.15 -11.98
C THR A 35 10.50 -0.24 -11.61
N THR A 36 9.56 0.70 -11.76
CA THR A 36 8.14 0.40 -11.56
C THR A 36 7.65 -0.48 -12.71
N ALA A 37 7.28 -1.72 -12.41
CA ALA A 37 6.70 -2.63 -13.40
C ALA A 37 5.24 -2.26 -13.68
N PHE A 38 4.46 -2.07 -12.62
CA PHE A 38 3.06 -1.67 -12.74
C PHE A 38 2.51 -1.05 -11.46
N VAL A 39 1.44 -0.28 -11.62
CA VAL A 39 0.65 0.30 -10.53
C VAL A 39 -0.82 -0.10 -10.67
N VAL A 40 -1.51 -0.25 -9.55
CA VAL A 40 -2.93 -0.64 -9.51
C VAL A 40 -3.68 0.33 -8.60
N ASP A 41 -4.64 1.07 -9.17
CA ASP A 41 -5.55 1.90 -8.38
C ASP A 41 -6.95 1.99 -9.00
N LYS A 42 -7.98 1.85 -8.16
CA LYS A 42 -9.38 1.81 -8.59
C LYS A 42 -9.97 3.20 -8.81
N ALA A 43 -9.47 4.21 -8.11
CA ALA A 43 -10.03 5.55 -8.16
C ALA A 43 -9.59 6.24 -9.45
N ARG A 44 -10.55 6.63 -10.29
CA ARG A 44 -10.28 7.28 -11.58
C ARG A 44 -9.35 8.50 -11.45
N SER A 45 -9.57 9.33 -10.42
CA SER A 45 -8.70 10.49 -10.16
C SER A 45 -7.25 10.10 -9.87
N CYS A 46 -7.04 9.01 -9.15
CA CYS A 46 -5.70 8.46 -8.86
C CYS A 46 -5.07 7.90 -10.15
N VAL A 47 -5.83 7.14 -10.94
CA VAL A 47 -5.39 6.62 -12.24
C VAL A 47 -4.95 7.73 -13.18
N ASP A 48 -5.72 8.83 -13.27
CA ASP A 48 -5.39 9.96 -14.16
C ASP A 48 -4.07 10.63 -13.73
N ILE A 49 -3.84 10.77 -12.42
CA ILE A 49 -2.56 11.27 -11.87
C ILE A 49 -1.42 10.31 -12.17
N LEU A 50 -1.62 9.00 -11.98
CA LEU A 50 -0.61 7.97 -12.27
C LEU A 50 -0.26 7.95 -13.76
N LYS A 51 -1.23 8.12 -14.66
CA LYS A 51 -1.00 8.25 -16.11
C LYS A 51 -0.08 9.41 -16.43
N ALA A 52 -0.35 10.58 -15.86
CA ALA A 52 0.50 11.76 -16.06
C ALA A 52 1.92 11.55 -15.49
N ARG A 53 2.04 10.99 -14.28
CA ARG A 53 3.34 10.76 -13.63
C ARG A 53 4.19 9.72 -14.34
N LEU A 54 3.56 8.65 -14.82
CA LEU A 54 4.25 7.51 -15.41
C LEU A 54 4.29 7.56 -16.95
N GLN A 55 3.92 8.68 -17.57
CA GLN A 55 3.82 8.81 -19.03
C GLN A 55 5.13 8.44 -19.75
N ASN A 56 6.28 8.79 -19.17
CA ASN A 56 7.62 8.57 -19.76
C ASN A 56 8.29 7.26 -19.31
N THR A 57 7.54 6.35 -18.67
CA THR A 57 8.07 5.06 -18.21
C THR A 57 7.49 3.90 -19.03
N HIS A 58 7.94 2.68 -18.82
CA HIS A 58 7.28 1.47 -19.35
C HIS A 58 6.28 0.85 -18.37
N ALA A 59 6.02 1.49 -17.22
CA ALA A 59 5.14 0.96 -16.18
C ALA A 59 3.70 0.81 -16.69
N CYS A 60 3.08 -0.35 -16.43
CA CYS A 60 1.66 -0.56 -16.71
C CYS A 60 0.78 0.11 -15.64
N ILE A 61 -0.44 0.47 -16.03
CA ILE A 61 -1.43 1.05 -15.11
C ILE A 61 -2.70 0.21 -15.19
N PHE A 62 -3.12 -0.32 -14.05
CA PHE A 62 -4.32 -1.14 -13.93
C PHE A 62 -5.33 -0.50 -13.00
N ASN A 63 -6.60 -0.89 -13.16
CA ASN A 63 -7.72 -0.31 -12.42
C ASN A 63 -7.92 -1.01 -11.06
N ASP A 64 -8.58 -2.15 -11.05
CA ASP A 64 -8.96 -2.84 -9.81
C ASP A 64 -8.10 -4.09 -9.62
N VAL A 65 -7.51 -4.24 -8.43
CA VAL A 65 -6.73 -5.45 -8.08
C VAL A 65 -7.57 -6.72 -8.25
N THR A 66 -8.89 -6.63 -8.06
CA THR A 66 -9.79 -7.78 -8.24
C THR A 66 -9.93 -8.24 -9.68
N HIS A 67 -9.52 -7.45 -10.67
CA HIS A 67 -9.55 -7.85 -12.08
C HIS A 67 -8.42 -8.83 -12.45
N CYS A 68 -7.51 -9.18 -11.53
CA CYS A 68 -6.41 -10.12 -11.83
C CYS A 68 -6.86 -11.57 -11.71
N ILE A 69 -8.14 -11.80 -11.39
CA ILE A 69 -8.73 -13.11 -11.19
C ILE A 69 -9.99 -13.17 -12.04
N SER A 70 -10.14 -14.25 -12.81
CA SER A 70 -11.17 -14.39 -13.82
C SER A 70 -12.58 -14.53 -13.24
N ASP A 71 -12.72 -15.23 -12.10
CA ASP A 71 -14.04 -15.65 -11.57
C ASP A 71 -14.51 -14.87 -10.33
N VAL A 72 -14.01 -13.66 -10.09
CA VAL A 72 -14.37 -12.87 -8.89
C VAL A 72 -15.87 -12.50 -8.81
N ARG A 73 -16.61 -12.63 -9.92
CA ARG A 73 -18.04 -12.29 -10.00
C ARG A 73 -18.90 -13.11 -9.04
N GLU A 74 -18.59 -14.38 -8.78
CA GLU A 74 -19.34 -15.22 -7.84
C GLU A 74 -19.17 -14.76 -6.38
N VAL A 75 -17.98 -14.24 -6.05
CA VAL A 75 -17.64 -13.79 -4.70
C VAL A 75 -18.39 -12.51 -4.30
N ARG A 76 -18.83 -11.70 -5.27
CA ARG A 76 -19.52 -10.42 -5.00
C ARG A 76 -21.00 -10.56 -4.64
N ALA A 77 -21.61 -11.75 -4.79
CA ALA A 77 -23.06 -11.92 -4.71
C ALA A 77 -23.62 -12.34 -3.33
N GLY A 78 -22.82 -12.42 -2.26
CA GLY A 78 -23.28 -12.90 -0.95
C GLY A 78 -22.58 -12.27 0.26
N ASN A 79 -22.98 -12.70 1.47
CA ASN A 79 -22.23 -12.44 2.70
C ASN A 79 -20.79 -12.95 2.50
N LEU A 80 -19.80 -12.04 2.42
CA LEU A 80 -18.40 -12.42 2.26
C LEU A 80 -17.93 -13.14 3.53
N ILE A 81 -17.95 -14.46 3.49
CA ILE A 81 -17.25 -15.30 4.46
C ILE A 81 -15.81 -15.38 3.97
N VAL A 82 -14.89 -14.71 4.66
CA VAL A 82 -13.47 -14.60 4.27
C VAL A 82 -12.84 -15.98 3.98
N GLU A 83 -13.18 -16.99 4.78
CA GLU A 83 -12.70 -18.37 4.59
C GLU A 83 -13.14 -18.96 3.23
N ASP A 84 -14.39 -18.75 2.84
CA ASP A 84 -14.93 -19.29 1.58
C ASP A 84 -14.35 -18.55 0.38
N VAL A 85 -14.17 -17.22 0.50
CA VAL A 85 -13.45 -16.43 -0.50
C VAL A 85 -12.03 -16.92 -0.64
N TRP A 86 -11.30 -17.10 0.46
CA TRP A 86 -9.92 -17.55 0.40
C TRP A 86 -9.79 -18.95 -0.23
N LYS A 87 -10.70 -19.87 0.10
CA LYS A 87 -10.75 -21.19 -0.54
C LYS A 87 -11.06 -21.11 -2.03
N SER A 88 -11.97 -20.22 -2.44
CA SER A 88 -12.27 -20.05 -3.87
C SER A 88 -11.09 -19.45 -4.64
N LEU A 89 -10.28 -18.62 -3.99
CA LEU A 89 -9.04 -18.10 -4.56
C LEU A 89 -7.95 -19.20 -4.71
N ALA A 90 -7.94 -20.23 -3.86
CA ALA A 90 -6.87 -21.22 -3.77
C ALA A 90 -6.63 -22.10 -5.02
N GLY A 91 -7.44 -21.97 -6.08
CA GLY A 91 -7.20 -22.60 -7.39
C GLY A 91 -7.21 -21.63 -8.57
N GLN A 92 -7.35 -20.33 -8.29
CA GLN A 92 -7.49 -19.29 -9.29
C GLN A 92 -6.12 -18.80 -9.76
N ARG A 93 -5.93 -18.77 -11.08
CA ARG A 93 -4.69 -18.24 -11.69
C ARG A 93 -4.82 -16.75 -11.92
N LEU A 94 -3.71 -16.04 -11.76
CA LEU A 94 -3.61 -14.65 -12.19
C LEU A 94 -3.79 -14.55 -13.71
N CYS A 95 -4.75 -13.72 -14.15
CA CYS A 95 -5.07 -13.52 -15.56
C CYS A 95 -4.61 -12.14 -16.05
N LEU A 96 -4.29 -12.06 -17.35
CA LEU A 96 -3.94 -10.81 -18.02
C LEU A 96 -5.00 -9.73 -17.76
N GLN A 97 -4.54 -8.50 -17.57
CA GLN A 97 -5.43 -7.37 -17.31
C GLN A 97 -5.36 -6.34 -18.41
N GLN A 98 -6.48 -5.66 -18.67
CA GLN A 98 -6.51 -4.50 -19.55
C GLN A 98 -5.66 -3.37 -18.96
N CYS A 99 -4.54 -3.05 -19.60
CA CYS A 99 -3.69 -1.93 -19.21
C CYS A 99 -4.30 -0.62 -19.69
N LEU A 100 -4.56 0.29 -18.75
CA LEU A 100 -5.16 1.60 -19.02
C LEU A 100 -4.20 2.56 -19.74
N LYS A 101 -2.91 2.23 -19.77
CA LYS A 101 -1.87 2.99 -20.46
C LYS A 101 -1.58 2.45 -21.85
N HIS A 102 -1.36 1.14 -21.98
CA HIS A 102 -0.98 0.52 -23.26
C HIS A 102 -2.17 0.15 -24.14
N GLY A 103 -3.40 0.16 -23.62
CA GLY A 103 -4.60 -0.12 -24.40
C GLY A 103 -4.81 -1.60 -24.77
N HIS A 104 -3.98 -2.52 -24.28
CA HIS A 104 -4.10 -3.96 -24.51
C HIS A 104 -3.92 -4.76 -23.21
N LEU A 105 -4.06 -6.08 -23.29
CA LEU A 105 -3.87 -7.00 -22.17
C LEU A 105 -2.39 -7.11 -21.79
N CYS A 106 -2.04 -6.78 -20.55
CA CYS A 106 -0.69 -6.88 -20.01
C CYS A 106 -0.64 -7.79 -18.77
N ASN A 107 0.56 -8.27 -18.47
CA ASN A 107 0.82 -8.97 -17.21
C ASN A 107 0.74 -7.98 -16.06
N ALA A 108 -0.23 -8.19 -15.17
CA ALA A 108 -0.35 -7.43 -13.93
C ALA A 108 0.41 -8.10 -12.78
N TRP A 109 1.44 -8.92 -13.04
CA TRP A 109 2.23 -9.69 -12.07
C TRP A 109 3.69 -9.84 -12.53
N GLY A 110 4.53 -10.47 -11.70
CA GLY A 110 5.94 -10.72 -12.01
C GLY A 110 6.90 -9.60 -11.58
N ALA A 111 6.50 -8.76 -10.62
CA ALA A 111 7.41 -7.84 -9.96
C ALA A 111 8.22 -8.56 -8.87
N ASN A 112 9.49 -8.18 -8.68
CA ASN A 112 10.32 -8.72 -7.61
C ASN A 112 9.92 -8.19 -6.23
N ALA A 113 9.31 -7.02 -6.18
CA ALA A 113 8.90 -6.34 -4.96
C ALA A 113 7.49 -5.77 -5.08
N ASP A 114 6.78 -5.64 -3.96
CA ASP A 114 5.48 -4.97 -3.91
C ASP A 114 5.42 -3.90 -2.82
N ILE A 115 4.78 -2.78 -3.11
CA ILE A 115 4.47 -1.78 -2.09
C ILE A 115 2.98 -1.46 -2.14
N SER A 116 2.30 -1.62 -1.02
CA SER A 116 0.84 -1.53 -0.98
C SER A 116 0.31 -0.74 0.21
N GLY A 117 -0.78 -0.01 0.00
CA GLY A 117 -1.48 0.76 1.03
C GLY A 117 -2.96 0.40 1.05
N SER A 118 -3.28 -0.82 1.49
CA SER A 118 -4.65 -1.33 1.32
C SER A 118 -5.68 -0.47 2.07
N PRO A 119 -6.92 -0.34 1.56
CA PRO A 119 -7.95 0.49 2.18
C PRO A 119 -8.12 0.16 3.67
N CYS A 120 -7.88 1.14 4.52
CA CYS A 120 -7.90 0.96 5.98
C CYS A 120 -9.31 1.01 6.56
N GLN A 121 -10.29 1.54 5.83
CA GLN A 121 -11.66 1.74 6.33
C GLN A 121 -12.28 0.47 6.93
N PRO A 122 -12.27 -0.71 6.27
CA PRO A 122 -12.85 -1.92 6.87
C PRO A 122 -12.10 -2.45 8.11
N PHE A 123 -10.89 -1.97 8.36
CA PHE A 123 -10.02 -2.46 9.45
C PHE A 123 -9.81 -1.43 10.57
N SER A 124 -10.14 -0.17 10.33
CA SER A 124 -9.93 0.92 11.29
C SER A 124 -11.05 1.01 12.34
N ARG A 125 -10.73 1.53 13.53
CA ARG A 125 -11.74 1.84 14.57
C ARG A 125 -12.82 2.79 14.08
N ALA A 126 -12.43 3.81 13.31
CA ALA A 126 -13.33 4.81 12.74
C ALA A 126 -14.31 4.18 11.71
N GLY A 127 -13.89 3.11 11.04
CA GLY A 127 -14.68 2.41 10.04
C GLY A 127 -15.45 1.19 10.55
N ARG A 128 -15.50 0.93 11.87
CA ARG A 128 -16.18 -0.23 12.53
C ARG A 128 -17.66 -0.46 12.15
N ARG A 129 -18.29 0.40 11.35
CA ARG A 129 -19.63 0.18 10.77
C ARG A 129 -19.62 -0.56 9.44
N LEU A 130 -18.47 -0.72 8.80
CA LEU A 130 -18.32 -1.43 7.52
C LEU A 130 -18.06 -2.91 7.83
N ARG A 131 -19.09 -3.72 7.56
CA ARG A 131 -19.19 -5.15 7.94
C ARG A 131 -18.11 -6.00 7.25
N ARG A 132 -17.93 -7.26 7.68
CA ARG A 132 -17.10 -8.30 7.00
C ARG A 132 -17.35 -8.39 5.49
N ASN A 133 -18.52 -7.94 5.06
CA ASN A 133 -18.99 -7.90 3.68
C ASN A 133 -18.53 -6.66 2.89
N ASP A 134 -17.56 -5.90 3.38
CA ASP A 134 -17.05 -4.76 2.63
C ASP A 134 -16.24 -5.25 1.40
N PRO A 135 -16.56 -4.79 0.17
CA PRO A 135 -15.84 -5.20 -1.03
C PRO A 135 -14.35 -4.85 -1.00
N ARG A 136 -13.91 -3.94 -0.12
CA ARG A 136 -12.48 -3.65 0.10
C ARG A 136 -11.75 -4.80 0.79
N VAL A 137 -12.43 -5.62 1.59
CA VAL A 137 -11.83 -6.83 2.18
C VAL A 137 -11.45 -7.80 1.08
N LEU A 138 -12.32 -8.00 0.08
CA LEU A 138 -12.01 -8.82 -1.09
C LEU A 138 -10.77 -8.32 -1.83
N ALA A 139 -10.60 -7.01 -1.99
CA ALA A 139 -9.41 -6.45 -2.63
C ALA A 139 -8.11 -6.83 -1.87
N VAL A 140 -8.14 -6.84 -0.54
CA VAL A 140 -7.00 -7.28 0.28
C VAL A 140 -6.75 -8.79 0.16
N LEU A 141 -7.81 -9.61 0.12
CA LEU A 141 -7.68 -11.06 -0.08
C LEU A 141 -7.11 -11.40 -1.46
N VAL A 142 -7.55 -10.70 -2.51
CA VAL A 142 -6.98 -10.87 -3.86
C VAL A 142 -5.52 -10.43 -3.91
N TRP A 143 -5.16 -9.32 -3.25
CA TRP A 143 -3.76 -8.92 -3.11
C TRP A 143 -2.94 -9.99 -2.37
N ALA A 144 -3.43 -10.53 -1.26
CA ALA A 144 -2.73 -11.59 -0.52
C ALA A 144 -2.60 -12.87 -1.35
N HIS A 145 -3.63 -13.25 -2.11
CA HIS A 145 -3.58 -14.38 -3.04
C HIS A 145 -2.48 -14.18 -4.09
N LYS A 146 -2.41 -13.00 -4.69
CA LYS A 146 -1.37 -12.62 -5.64
C LYS A 146 0.04 -12.74 -5.05
N MET A 147 0.22 -12.33 -3.80
CA MET A 147 1.49 -12.44 -3.08
C MET A 147 1.94 -13.90 -2.90
N ARG A 148 0.98 -14.85 -2.86
CA ARG A 148 1.26 -16.29 -2.83
C ARG A 148 1.50 -16.87 -4.23
N ASP A 149 0.65 -16.57 -5.20
CA ASP A 149 0.54 -17.30 -6.48
C ASP A 149 1.81 -17.24 -7.36
N GLY A 150 2.76 -16.34 -7.06
CA GLY A 150 4.11 -16.42 -7.62
C GLY A 150 4.91 -17.69 -7.25
N THR A 151 4.37 -18.58 -6.41
CA THR A 151 4.95 -19.88 -6.04
C THR A 151 4.42 -21.07 -6.83
N ALA A 152 3.33 -20.93 -7.59
CA ALA A 152 2.69 -22.08 -8.20
C ALA A 152 3.57 -22.66 -9.31
N SER A 153 4.20 -23.81 -9.04
CA SER A 153 4.93 -24.62 -10.01
C SER A 153 4.17 -24.69 -11.34
N GLN A 154 4.85 -24.29 -12.40
CA GLN A 154 4.40 -24.45 -13.78
C GLN A 154 4.18 -25.93 -14.10
N SER A 155 3.01 -26.46 -13.79
CA SER A 155 2.55 -27.71 -14.38
C SER A 155 2.10 -27.40 -15.81
N PHE A 156 3.03 -27.67 -16.74
CA PHE A 156 2.84 -28.03 -18.15
C PHE A 156 1.56 -27.49 -18.82
N ILE A 157 1.70 -26.43 -19.62
CA ILE A 157 1.12 -26.28 -20.96
C ILE A 157 1.96 -25.21 -21.69
N LEU A 158 2.64 -25.61 -22.77
CA LEU A 158 3.30 -24.73 -23.73
C LEU A 158 2.24 -23.73 -24.26
N ILE A 159 2.43 -22.42 -24.22
CA ILE A 159 3.20 -21.60 -25.17
C ILE A 159 3.35 -20.21 -24.50
N LEU A 160 4.58 -19.66 -24.51
CA LEU A 160 5.06 -18.43 -23.82
C LEU A 160 5.38 -18.60 -22.32
N SER A 161 6.53 -19.23 -22.05
CA SER A 161 7.20 -19.23 -20.74
C SER A 161 7.63 -17.80 -20.37
N VAL A 162 6.77 -17.05 -19.71
CA VAL A 162 7.17 -15.89 -18.92
C VAL A 162 7.44 -16.40 -17.52
N SER A 163 8.69 -16.39 -17.07
CA SER A 163 9.05 -16.79 -15.72
C SER A 163 8.31 -15.90 -14.72
N GLN A 164 7.37 -16.49 -13.98
CA GLN A 164 6.74 -15.81 -12.87
C GLN A 164 7.73 -15.83 -11.72
N HIS A 165 8.46 -14.73 -11.54
CA HIS A 165 9.22 -14.55 -10.32
C HIS A 165 8.24 -14.15 -9.22
N PRO A 166 8.21 -14.88 -8.10
CA PRO A 166 7.44 -14.44 -6.96
C PRO A 166 7.95 -13.13 -6.42
N VAL A 167 7.06 -12.41 -5.73
CA VAL A 167 7.46 -11.26 -4.94
C VAL A 167 8.42 -11.72 -3.85
N GLN A 168 9.62 -11.16 -3.84
CA GLN A 168 10.70 -11.49 -2.92
C GLN A 168 10.56 -10.72 -1.61
N TRP A 169 10.07 -9.49 -1.67
CA TRP A 169 9.73 -8.71 -0.49
C TRP A 169 8.57 -7.77 -0.78
N ALA A 170 7.83 -7.40 0.25
CA ALA A 170 6.78 -6.40 0.14
C ALA A 170 6.70 -5.49 1.36
N LEU A 171 6.30 -4.25 1.12
CA LEU A 171 6.02 -3.26 2.16
C LEU A 171 4.53 -2.92 2.11
N HIS A 172 3.81 -3.22 3.17
CA HIS A 172 2.38 -2.91 3.31
C HIS A 172 2.18 -1.82 4.37
N GLU A 173 1.51 -0.73 4.01
CA GLU A 173 1.17 0.37 4.91
C GLU A 173 -0.29 0.27 5.36
N ASN A 174 -0.52 0.54 6.64
CA ASN A 174 -1.86 0.73 7.17
C ASN A 174 -1.93 1.63 8.41
N VAL A 175 -3.14 1.88 8.90
CA VAL A 175 -3.37 2.58 10.17
C VAL A 175 -2.90 1.73 11.35
N GLN A 176 -2.61 2.37 12.49
CA GLN A 176 -2.06 1.67 13.66
C GLN A 176 -2.98 0.63 14.26
N ASP A 177 -4.28 0.89 14.22
CA ASP A 177 -5.31 -0.04 14.67
C ASP A 177 -5.73 -1.01 13.56
N PHE A 178 -4.81 -1.43 12.67
CA PHE A 178 -5.10 -2.42 11.64
C PHE A 178 -5.29 -3.81 12.27
N ASP A 179 -6.33 -3.97 13.08
CA ASP A 179 -6.63 -5.20 13.79
C ASP A 179 -7.67 -6.00 12.99
N VAL A 180 -7.27 -7.17 12.52
CA VAL A 180 -8.14 -8.11 11.80
C VAL A 180 -8.61 -9.23 12.75
N GLY A 181 -9.06 -8.87 13.95
CA GLY A 181 -9.87 -9.75 14.81
C GLY A 181 -11.17 -10.28 14.16
N LEU A 182 -11.41 -9.96 12.89
CA LEU A 182 -12.54 -10.45 12.09
C LEU A 182 -12.58 -11.96 11.90
N LEU A 183 -11.45 -12.69 11.92
CA LEU A 183 -11.43 -14.14 11.65
C LEU A 183 -11.79 -15.01 12.87
N GLU A 184 -11.87 -14.44 14.07
CA GLU A 184 -12.01 -15.25 15.31
C GLU A 184 -13.45 -15.63 15.70
N ALA A 185 -14.48 -15.02 15.11
CA ALA A 185 -15.86 -15.35 15.50
C ALA A 185 -16.56 -16.20 14.43
N ARG A 186 -16.40 -17.54 14.55
CA ARG A 186 -17.46 -18.59 14.48
C ARG A 186 -17.05 -19.96 13.89
N SER A 187 -15.85 -20.14 13.35
CA SER A 187 -15.46 -21.44 12.78
C SER A 187 -14.82 -22.37 13.83
N ALA A 188 -15.60 -23.34 14.35
CA ALA A 188 -15.06 -24.47 15.13
C ALA A 188 -14.05 -25.29 14.31
N THR A 189 -14.13 -25.21 12.98
CA THR A 189 -13.19 -25.83 12.03
C THR A 189 -11.82 -25.15 12.03
N VAL A 190 -11.76 -23.82 12.18
CA VAL A 190 -10.50 -23.09 12.40
C VAL A 190 -9.90 -23.43 13.75
N ARG A 191 -10.69 -23.76 14.79
CA ARG A 191 -10.14 -24.24 16.06
C ARG A 191 -9.45 -25.59 15.95
N LEU A 192 -9.90 -26.50 15.08
CA LEU A 192 -9.25 -27.80 14.90
C LEU A 192 -7.98 -27.70 14.03
N PHE A 193 -7.99 -26.85 13.00
CA PHE A 193 -6.79 -26.56 12.22
C PHE A 193 -5.75 -25.76 13.03
N LYS A 194 -6.22 -24.82 13.85
CA LYS A 194 -5.38 -24.13 14.85
C LYS A 194 -4.91 -25.11 15.92
N GLN A 195 -5.73 -25.97 16.52
CA GLN A 195 -5.30 -26.90 17.59
C GLN A 195 -4.19 -27.87 17.15
N TRP A 196 -4.17 -28.31 15.88
CA TRP A 196 -3.10 -29.18 15.41
C TRP A 196 -1.77 -28.43 15.22
N PHE A 197 -1.79 -27.15 14.82
CA PHE A 197 -0.60 -26.30 14.71
C PHE A 197 -0.18 -25.63 16.03
N ILE A 198 -1.14 -25.36 16.92
CA ILE A 198 -0.98 -24.61 18.17
C ILE A 198 -0.37 -25.47 19.28
N MET A 199 -0.59 -26.79 19.27
CA MET A 199 -0.02 -27.68 20.30
C MET A 199 1.51 -27.80 20.19
N CYS A 200 2.11 -27.44 19.05
CA CYS A 200 3.56 -27.34 18.91
C CYS A 200 4.13 -25.92 19.18
N TRP A 201 3.29 -24.90 19.38
CA TRP A 201 3.73 -23.50 19.37
C TRP A 201 3.36 -22.69 20.65
N ILE A 202 2.39 -23.12 21.46
CA ILE A 202 2.07 -22.46 22.75
C ILE A 202 2.93 -23.02 23.89
N ASN A 203 4.22 -22.68 23.89
CA ASN A 203 4.96 -22.59 25.15
C ASN A 203 5.82 -21.33 25.26
N GLN A 204 5.71 -20.37 24.32
CA GLN A 204 6.57 -19.17 24.36
C GLN A 204 5.88 -17.81 24.17
N TRP A 205 4.55 -17.73 24.07
CA TRP A 205 3.88 -16.48 23.64
C TRP A 205 2.68 -16.02 24.48
N VAL A 206 2.81 -16.06 25.80
CA VAL A 206 1.85 -15.43 26.73
C VAL A 206 2.60 -14.45 27.63
N SER A 207 2.95 -13.26 27.11
CA SER A 207 3.36 -12.09 27.92
C SER A 207 3.40 -10.72 27.19
N ALA A 208 3.14 -10.60 25.89
CA ALA A 208 3.20 -9.28 25.21
C ALA A 208 1.87 -8.95 24.51
N GLY A 209 1.37 -7.73 24.75
CA GLY A 209 0.09 -7.22 24.23
C GLY A 209 -0.09 -7.46 22.73
N SER A 210 -1.26 -7.98 22.37
CA SER A 210 -1.63 -8.53 21.06
C SER A 210 -1.32 -7.60 19.87
N PRO A 211 -0.62 -8.07 18.82
CA PRO A 211 -0.31 -7.20 17.69
C PRO A 211 -1.40 -7.23 16.59
N PRO A 212 -1.69 -6.06 15.97
CA PRO A 212 -2.62 -5.86 14.84
C PRO A 212 -2.04 -6.38 13.50
N LEU A 213 -1.67 -7.66 13.42
CA LEU A 213 -1.02 -8.27 12.24
C LEU A 213 -1.67 -9.56 11.72
N ARG A 214 -2.83 -9.94 12.27
CA ARG A 214 -3.37 -11.30 12.11
C ARG A 214 -3.62 -11.71 10.66
N LEU A 215 -4.11 -10.83 9.79
CA LEU A 215 -4.42 -11.22 8.40
C LEU A 215 -3.17 -11.61 7.61
N CYS A 216 -2.14 -10.75 7.58
CA CYS A 216 -0.92 -11.06 6.85
C CYS A 216 -0.22 -12.28 7.46
N THR A 217 -0.18 -12.38 8.79
CA THR A 217 0.38 -13.56 9.46
C THR A 217 -0.38 -14.84 9.12
N GLU A 218 -1.72 -14.83 9.18
CA GLU A 218 -2.51 -16.02 8.89
C GLU A 218 -2.44 -16.42 7.41
N LEU A 219 -2.36 -15.46 6.48
CA LEU A 219 -2.39 -15.73 5.05
C LEU A 219 -1.02 -15.93 4.40
N LEU A 220 0.06 -15.39 4.97
CA LEU A 220 1.37 -15.28 4.30
C LEU A 220 2.56 -15.73 5.15
N SER A 221 2.39 -16.02 6.45
CA SER A 221 3.53 -16.36 7.33
C SER A 221 4.19 -17.70 7.02
N ASP A 222 3.53 -18.58 6.27
CA ASP A 222 4.15 -19.81 5.76
C ASP A 222 5.25 -19.48 4.75
N LEU A 223 5.05 -18.46 3.90
CA LEU A 223 5.96 -18.06 2.83
C LEU A 223 6.90 -16.90 3.17
N TYR A 224 6.48 -15.99 4.07
CA TYR A 224 7.20 -14.76 4.39
C TYR A 224 7.57 -14.68 5.88
N SER A 225 8.74 -14.17 6.20
CA SER A 225 9.00 -13.57 7.52
C SER A 225 8.33 -12.20 7.56
N ILE A 226 7.61 -11.92 8.63
CA ILE A 226 6.76 -10.73 8.75
C ILE A 226 7.32 -9.88 9.87
N HIS A 227 7.74 -8.67 9.52
CA HIS A 227 8.27 -7.67 10.44
C HIS A 227 7.33 -6.47 10.42
N SER A 228 7.22 -5.77 11.54
CA SER A 228 6.35 -4.61 11.63
C SER A 228 7.06 -3.44 12.27
N LEU A 229 6.81 -2.25 11.75
CA LEU A 229 7.38 -1.00 12.24
C LEU A 229 6.28 0.05 12.37
N ARG A 230 6.20 0.68 13.54
CA ARG A 230 5.30 1.81 13.77
C ARG A 230 6.07 3.09 13.49
N VAL A 231 5.58 3.88 12.54
CA VAL A 231 6.24 5.11 12.08
C VAL A 231 5.32 6.29 12.31
N SER A 232 5.84 7.38 12.87
CA SER A 232 5.12 8.65 13.01
C SER A 232 5.83 9.75 12.23
N PRO A 233 5.13 10.64 11.52
CA PRO A 233 5.75 11.83 10.94
C PRO A 233 6.52 12.67 11.98
N SER A 234 6.03 12.70 13.22
CA SER A 234 6.70 13.36 14.35
C SER A 234 8.08 12.79 14.67
N ASP A 235 8.38 11.54 14.30
CA ASP A 235 9.68 10.92 14.56
C ASP A 235 10.80 11.56 13.73
N VAL A 236 10.46 12.18 12.59
CA VAL A 236 11.43 12.84 11.70
C VAL A 236 11.16 14.35 11.60
N GLY A 237 10.59 14.94 12.67
CA GLY A 237 10.40 16.38 12.80
C GLY A 237 9.05 16.92 12.32
N PHE A 238 8.15 16.12 11.73
CA PHE A 238 6.82 16.61 11.35
C PHE A 238 5.82 16.53 12.51
N THR A 239 6.13 17.20 13.63
CA THR A 239 5.34 17.14 14.88
C THR A 239 3.92 17.68 14.75
N MET A 240 3.68 18.56 13.77
CA MET A 240 2.33 19.06 13.42
C MET A 240 1.42 18.02 12.76
N ILE A 241 1.97 16.90 12.27
CA ILE A 241 1.20 15.85 11.58
C ILE A 241 1.06 14.64 12.52
N ALA A 242 -0.08 14.57 13.21
CA ALA A 242 -0.46 13.40 14.00
C ALA A 242 -1.05 12.29 13.11
N ARG A 243 -0.21 11.70 12.24
CA ARG A 243 -0.63 10.64 11.30
C ARG A 243 0.26 9.42 11.37
N PRO A 244 0.28 8.72 12.50
CA PRO A 244 1.22 7.63 12.63
C PRO A 244 0.64 6.36 11.97
N ARG A 245 1.52 5.48 11.50
CA ARG A 245 1.23 4.36 10.60
C ARG A 245 1.92 3.08 11.04
N LEU A 246 1.36 1.96 10.62
CA LEU A 246 1.95 0.65 10.73
C LEU A 246 2.46 0.26 9.35
N TYR A 247 3.75 -0.06 9.28
CA TYR A 247 4.37 -0.65 8.11
C TYR A 247 4.64 -2.11 8.40
N VAL A 248 4.21 -3.00 7.50
CA VAL A 248 4.43 -4.44 7.56
C VAL A 248 5.38 -4.81 6.43
N LEU A 249 6.58 -5.25 6.79
CA LEU A 249 7.58 -5.74 5.88
C LEU A 249 7.49 -7.27 5.78
N LEU A 250 7.21 -7.75 4.58
CA LEU A 250 7.14 -9.17 4.23
C LEU A 250 8.42 -9.52 3.48
N LEU A 251 9.20 -10.48 3.99
CA LEU A 251 10.42 -10.96 3.31
C LEU A 251 10.26 -12.44 3.01
N ARG A 252 10.44 -12.82 1.75
CA ARG A 252 10.26 -14.22 1.35
C ARG A 252 11.33 -15.07 2.01
N LYS A 253 10.89 -16.08 2.76
CA LYS A 253 11.79 -17.00 3.45
C LYS A 253 12.76 -17.63 2.46
N GLU A 254 13.98 -17.85 2.91
CA GLU A 254 15.08 -18.48 2.14
C GLU A 254 15.59 -17.66 0.94
N GLN A 255 14.93 -16.56 0.57
CA GLN A 255 15.35 -15.70 -0.56
C GLN A 255 15.83 -14.33 -0.11
N VAL A 256 15.22 -13.77 0.93
CA VAL A 256 15.53 -12.43 1.41
C VAL A 256 15.72 -12.46 2.92
N HIS A 257 16.80 -11.83 3.36
CA HIS A 257 17.16 -11.70 4.78
C HIS A 257 17.37 -10.23 5.11
N LEU A 258 17.02 -9.83 6.33
CA LEU A 258 17.41 -8.53 6.86
C LEU A 258 18.91 -8.54 7.11
N ALA A 259 19.61 -7.58 6.51
CA ALA A 259 21.04 -7.35 6.79
C ALA A 259 21.26 -6.64 8.14
N VAL A 260 20.23 -5.92 8.61
CA VAL A 260 20.26 -5.09 9.82
C VAL A 260 18.92 -5.15 10.53
N ASP A 261 18.91 -4.93 11.85
CA ASP A 261 17.67 -4.86 12.60
C ASP A 261 16.81 -3.67 12.13
N LEU A 262 15.52 -3.93 11.91
CA LEU A 262 14.60 -2.95 11.35
C LEU A 262 14.34 -1.78 12.32
N GLN A 263 14.19 -2.09 13.61
CA GLN A 263 13.90 -1.09 14.64
C GLN A 263 15.15 -0.24 14.90
N GLU A 264 16.32 -0.87 15.03
CA GLU A 264 17.59 -0.16 15.20
C GLU A 264 17.87 0.78 14.01
N THR A 265 17.62 0.31 12.77
CA THR A 265 17.77 1.14 11.57
C THR A 265 16.83 2.34 11.61
N TYR A 266 15.57 2.13 12.00
CA TYR A 266 14.60 3.21 12.14
C TYR A 266 15.01 4.23 13.22
N ASP A 267 15.48 3.76 14.37
CA ASP A 267 15.93 4.64 15.46
C ASP A 267 17.15 5.48 15.06
N ARG A 268 18.07 4.91 14.26
CA ARG A 268 19.20 5.66 13.66
C ARG A 268 18.72 6.74 12.70
N VAL A 269 17.75 6.43 11.83
CA VAL A 269 17.16 7.41 10.90
C VAL A 269 16.43 8.52 11.68
N LYS A 270 15.67 8.15 12.70
CA LYS A 270 15.03 9.09 13.62
C LYS A 270 16.04 10.02 14.29
N ALA A 271 17.13 9.48 14.83
CA ALA A 271 18.20 10.28 15.43
C ALA A 271 18.86 11.22 14.40
N TYR A 272 19.13 10.72 13.18
CA TYR A 272 19.71 11.50 12.09
C TYR A 272 18.86 12.73 11.74
N PHE A 273 17.54 12.56 11.59
CA PHE A 273 16.64 13.66 11.30
C PHE A 273 16.48 14.61 12.48
N ASN A 274 16.30 14.10 13.70
CA ASN A 274 16.17 14.96 14.89
C ASN A 274 17.42 15.79 15.19
N ALA A 275 18.61 15.32 14.78
CA ALA A 275 19.85 16.09 14.91
C ALA A 275 20.02 17.20 13.86
N ARG A 276 19.25 17.18 12.76
CA ARG A 276 19.40 18.11 11.62
C ARG A 276 18.21 19.03 11.42
N VAL A 277 17.02 18.58 11.82
CA VAL A 277 15.84 19.43 11.83
C VAL A 277 15.94 20.28 13.10
N ASP A 278 16.65 21.41 13.00
CA ASP A 278 16.62 22.47 14.00
C ASP A 278 15.15 22.80 14.25
N ARG A 279 14.69 22.50 15.47
CA ARG A 279 13.32 22.64 16.01
C ARG A 279 12.23 22.79 14.95
N PRO A 280 11.29 21.84 14.81
CA PRO A 280 10.33 21.81 13.72
C PRO A 280 9.64 23.16 13.59
N ASN A 281 10.13 23.99 12.65
CA ASN A 281 9.52 25.26 12.42
C ASN A 281 8.23 24.89 11.72
N ALA A 282 7.11 25.00 12.43
CA ALA A 282 5.80 24.85 11.82
C ALA A 282 5.67 25.74 10.57
N ALA A 283 6.46 26.83 10.48
CA ALA A 283 6.57 27.68 9.30
C ALA A 283 7.31 27.06 8.09
N ALA A 284 8.15 26.04 8.28
CA ALA A 284 8.83 25.34 7.18
C ALA A 284 7.95 24.25 6.55
N ALA A 285 6.99 23.69 7.30
CA ALA A 285 6.09 22.64 6.81
C ALA A 285 4.68 23.15 6.46
N LEU A 286 4.38 24.42 6.74
CA LEU A 286 3.21 25.18 6.30
C LEU A 286 3.71 26.62 6.16
N ILE A 287 3.83 27.18 4.97
CA ILE A 287 2.82 28.06 4.39
C ILE A 287 3.20 28.15 2.91
N ALA A 288 2.40 27.55 2.02
CA ALA A 288 2.36 28.06 0.66
C ALA A 288 1.99 29.55 0.78
N SER A 289 2.77 30.45 0.20
CA SER A 289 2.52 31.89 0.31
C SER A 289 1.07 32.20 -0.10
N ALA A 290 0.53 33.34 0.34
CA ALA A 290 -0.80 33.75 -0.11
C ALA A 290 -0.90 33.76 -1.65
N GLU A 291 0.21 34.04 -2.34
CA GLU A 291 0.35 33.99 -3.79
C GLU A 291 0.37 32.56 -4.33
N GLU A 292 1.07 31.63 -3.69
CA GLU A 292 1.09 30.21 -4.09
C GLU A 292 -0.27 29.54 -3.88
N CYS A 293 -0.93 29.85 -2.76
CA CYS A 293 -2.32 29.44 -2.49
C CYS A 293 -3.23 30.02 -3.57
N LEU A 294 -3.16 31.32 -3.84
CA LEU A 294 -3.99 31.99 -4.85
C LEU A 294 -3.73 31.45 -6.27
N ALA A 295 -2.47 31.17 -6.62
CA ALA A 295 -2.09 30.63 -7.91
C ALA A 295 -2.67 29.22 -8.11
N ALA A 296 -2.55 28.36 -7.09
CA ALA A 296 -3.13 27.02 -7.11
C ALA A 296 -4.67 27.05 -7.14
N GLU A 297 -5.30 27.99 -6.42
CA GLU A 297 -6.75 28.20 -6.43
C GLU A 297 -7.24 28.63 -7.81
N ASN A 298 -6.56 29.62 -8.40
CA ASN A 298 -6.89 30.15 -9.71
C ASN A 298 -6.65 29.14 -10.82
N ASP A 299 -5.67 28.25 -10.68
CA ASP A 299 -5.49 27.15 -11.61
C ASP A 299 -6.66 26.16 -11.55
N LEU A 300 -7.13 25.81 -10.35
CA LEU A 300 -8.32 24.98 -10.18
C LEU A 300 -9.61 25.65 -10.68
N ARG A 301 -9.76 26.96 -10.44
CA ARG A 301 -10.88 27.77 -10.94
C ARG A 301 -10.92 27.78 -12.46
N ARG A 302 -9.78 28.06 -13.11
CA ARG A 302 -9.64 28.01 -14.58
C ARG A 302 -10.03 26.64 -15.15
N ARG A 303 -9.55 25.54 -14.56
CA ARG A 303 -9.91 24.17 -14.98
C ARG A 303 -11.41 23.86 -14.86
N ARG A 304 -12.15 24.63 -14.07
CA ARG A 304 -13.58 24.45 -13.82
C ARG A 304 -14.47 25.52 -14.46
N GLY A 305 -13.89 26.43 -15.23
CA GLY A 305 -14.64 27.53 -15.85
C GLY A 305 -15.12 28.58 -14.85
N PHE A 306 -14.45 28.70 -13.69
CA PHE A 306 -14.67 29.81 -12.77
C PHE A 306 -13.68 30.95 -13.06
N GLU A 307 -14.14 32.20 -12.91
CA GLU A 307 -13.28 33.39 -12.98
C GLU A 307 -12.18 33.33 -11.91
N PRO A 308 -10.94 33.72 -12.19
CA PRO A 308 -9.88 33.81 -11.19
C PRO A 308 -10.29 34.70 -10.00
N ALA A 309 -9.95 34.28 -8.79
CA ALA A 309 -10.04 35.09 -7.58
C ALA A 309 -8.85 36.06 -7.49
N SER A 310 -9.08 37.23 -6.90
CA SER A 310 -8.04 38.22 -6.60
C SER A 310 -7.34 37.98 -5.26
N MET A 311 -7.93 37.14 -4.40
CA MET A 311 -7.38 36.74 -3.09
C MET A 311 -7.72 35.27 -2.85
N SER A 312 -6.85 34.54 -2.14
CA SER A 312 -7.12 33.14 -1.86
C SER A 312 -8.28 33.02 -0.88
N ALA A 313 -9.25 32.15 -1.18
CA ALA A 313 -10.30 31.81 -0.26
C ALA A 313 -9.72 31.03 0.92
N CYS A 314 -10.12 31.39 2.14
CA CYS A 314 -9.80 30.58 3.33
C CYS A 314 -10.50 29.21 3.32
N ASP A 315 -11.49 29.03 2.45
CA ASP A 315 -12.28 27.82 2.29
C ASP A 315 -12.31 27.42 0.81
N TRP A 316 -11.72 26.27 0.47
CA TRP A 316 -11.67 25.74 -0.89
C TRP A 316 -12.75 24.68 -1.13
N THR A 317 -13.62 24.40 -0.15
CA THR A 317 -14.65 23.35 -0.25
C THR A 317 -15.54 23.52 -1.47
N TYR A 318 -15.80 24.77 -1.89
CA TYR A 318 -16.55 25.12 -3.09
C TYR A 318 -15.88 24.70 -4.42
N LEU A 319 -14.56 24.50 -4.42
CA LEU A 319 -13.80 23.97 -5.55
C LEU A 319 -13.80 22.44 -5.60
N PHE A 320 -14.39 21.77 -4.61
CA PHE A 320 -14.55 20.33 -4.63
C PHE A 320 -16.02 20.01 -4.94
N PRO A 321 -16.32 19.25 -6.03
CA PRO A 321 -17.70 18.94 -6.37
C PRO A 321 -18.22 17.98 -5.30
N THR A 322 -19.30 18.37 -4.62
CA THR A 322 -20.12 17.54 -3.73
C THR A 322 -19.35 16.46 -2.96
N TRP A 323 -18.92 16.81 -1.74
CA TRP A 323 -18.35 15.91 -0.75
C TRP A 323 -19.18 14.62 -0.56
N ASN A 324 -18.85 13.59 -1.33
CA ASN A 324 -19.22 12.21 -1.03
C ASN A 324 -18.00 11.53 -0.39
N GLN A 325 -17.90 11.70 0.94
CA GLN A 325 -17.21 10.87 1.95
C GLN A 325 -15.88 10.17 1.59
N SER A 326 -15.00 10.74 0.78
CA SER A 326 -13.68 10.13 0.52
C SER A 326 -12.62 11.18 0.20
N LEU A 327 -12.25 12.00 1.18
CA LEU A 327 -11.02 12.80 1.11
C LEU A 327 -10.26 12.69 2.43
N HIS A 328 -9.18 11.92 2.41
CA HIS A 328 -8.01 12.24 3.21
C HIS A 328 -7.29 13.39 2.52
N PHE A 329 -6.96 14.42 3.28
CA PHE A 329 -6.08 15.53 2.91
C PHE A 329 -4.85 15.02 2.13
N SER A 330 -4.81 15.31 0.84
CA SER A 330 -3.57 15.34 0.05
C SER A 330 -2.87 16.63 0.43
N LEU A 331 -1.99 16.57 1.44
CA LEU A 331 -1.06 17.66 1.69
C LEU A 331 -0.06 17.69 0.52
N LEU A 332 0.09 18.88 -0.04
CA LEU A 332 1.04 19.29 -1.07
C LEU A 332 2.44 18.73 -0.74
N VAL A 333 2.94 17.79 -1.53
CA VAL A 333 4.36 17.41 -1.55
C VAL A 333 4.89 17.85 -2.90
N THR A 334 5.39 19.10 -2.95
CA THR A 334 6.29 19.59 -3.98
C THR A 334 7.22 20.63 -3.33
N VAL A 335 8.50 20.61 -3.74
CA VAL A 335 9.61 21.51 -3.37
C VAL A 335 10.40 21.14 -2.10
N ILE A 336 11.19 20.05 -2.18
CA ILE A 336 12.62 20.11 -1.82
C ILE A 336 13.38 19.37 -2.92
N ALA A 337 13.69 20.09 -3.98
CA ALA A 337 14.87 19.86 -4.80
C ALA A 337 15.38 21.27 -5.15
N GLU A 338 16.61 21.54 -4.72
CA GLU A 338 17.39 22.75 -4.99
C GLU A 338 16.94 24.03 -4.28
N ARG A 339 17.43 24.21 -3.05
CA ARG A 339 18.28 25.35 -2.68
C ARG A 339 19.37 24.90 -1.72
#